data_AF-A0A559QUS4-F1
#
_entry.id   AF-A0A559QUS4-F1
#
_cell.length_a   1.000
_cell.length_b   1.000
_cell.length_c   1.000
_cell.angle_alpha   90.00
_cell.angle_beta   90.00
_cell.angle_gamma   90.00
#
_symmetry.space_group_name_H-M   'P 1'
#
loop_
_entity.id
_entity.type
_entity.pdbx_description
1 polymer ?
#
loop_
_entity_poly.entity_id
_entity_poly.type
_entity_poly.pdbx_seq_one_letter_code
_entity_poly.pdbx_strand_id
1 'polypeptide(L)'
;MAEKKSGKQVDVVSEAKILPGYQQSQVIVNLRALGWKDPQIKAVLTKSLTLKKSLPFAQAVQWREKLSGAGLAIKLVVNKAAAPKERKKPNNIALYDELDSKFQQRLARSQASTQYRTSLLWVAVASLIAPLLYFSLIALVLGFIYLYFGEWRFAWFGEIRIHTKGTLILWLLTYLFPAFISAIMLVFLLYPLWPNGRRPKPFTLDPKKYAAFYGLINSMCRAIGVPQPKLIELRPDANAAAGAVHGFASLLKNDLRLVLGLSLVRGSTVSQLLGIIGHEFGHFSQRNAMLANYWINTINHWMGMCAYGQDGLHRQLAKWRRETEYEILLVCIYAAEFLIEGVRRLFVVLYGLNSRLTLNMSRAMEFDADSYEARITGSDAFYEGTVNLRKLAIAWQEVQEMNYQAFYEHNILLENIPDAVAVIAAGYQQHQIAKIIEDMHQEQTNFWDSHPADMDRVHNAQKLQAPALLALTTPAWHLFPEFSQLARDVSAYDYYCRGVRNAAALVSENKRFFETLRGPAPQPSNEAVATRSDQGADHDGSIEWRT
;
A
#
# COMPACT_ATOMS: atom_id res chain seq x y z
N MET A 1 33.69 29.16 -5.10
CA MET A 1 34.64 28.04 -5.35
C MET A 1 34.66 26.95 -4.26
N ALA A 2 33.91 27.08 -3.15
CA ALA A 2 33.93 26.10 -2.04
C ALA A 2 32.95 24.92 -2.17
N GLU A 3 31.96 24.96 -3.06
CA GLU A 3 30.92 23.92 -3.15
C GLU A 3 31.30 22.65 -3.94
N LYS A 4 32.43 22.63 -4.67
CA LYS A 4 32.82 21.48 -5.52
C LYS A 4 33.60 20.36 -4.81
N LYS A 5 33.75 20.40 -3.48
CA LYS A 5 34.59 19.45 -2.71
C LYS A 5 33.85 18.65 -1.62
N SER A 6 32.52 18.69 -1.58
CA SER A 6 31.71 17.99 -0.55
C SER A 6 31.88 16.45 -0.56
N GLY A 7 32.30 15.83 -1.67
CA GLY A 7 32.46 14.37 -1.78
C GLY A 7 33.89 13.80 -1.64
N LYS A 8 34.92 14.61 -1.32
CA LYS A 8 36.31 14.11 -1.23
C LYS A 8 36.64 13.62 0.18
N GLN A 9 37.00 12.35 0.32
CA GLN A 9 37.56 11.80 1.54
C GLN A 9 39.02 12.24 1.70
N VAL A 10 39.37 12.74 2.90
CA VAL A 10 40.67 13.35 3.19
C VAL A 10 41.27 12.71 4.44
N ASP A 11 42.56 12.43 4.37
CA ASP A 11 43.35 11.95 5.50
C ASP A 11 43.96 13.15 6.24
N VAL A 12 43.89 13.11 7.57
CA VAL A 12 44.50 14.09 8.48
C VAL A 12 45.84 13.52 8.91
N VAL A 13 46.94 14.10 8.42
CA VAL A 13 48.30 13.61 8.66
C VAL A 13 49.07 14.63 9.49
N SER A 14 49.65 14.20 10.61
CA SER A 14 50.66 14.99 11.31
C SER A 14 51.96 14.99 10.52
N GLU A 15 52.56 16.16 10.36
CA GLU A 15 53.87 16.29 9.72
C GLU A 15 55.04 16.10 10.70
N ALA A 16 54.75 15.82 11.98
CA ALA A 16 55.73 15.78 13.06
C ALA A 16 56.61 17.04 13.15
N LYS A 17 56.00 18.18 12.83
CA LYS A 17 56.60 19.51 12.94
C LYS A 17 55.75 20.38 13.85
N ILE A 18 56.41 21.21 14.63
CA ILE A 18 55.76 22.22 15.47
C ILE A 18 55.61 23.50 14.63
N LEU A 19 54.45 24.14 14.73
CA LEU A 19 54.20 25.39 14.00
C LEU A 19 55.05 26.54 14.56
N PRO A 20 55.50 27.48 13.72
CA PRO A 20 56.24 28.67 14.16
C PRO A 20 55.46 29.43 15.25
N GLY A 21 56.14 29.81 16.33
CA GLY A 21 55.52 30.50 17.47
C GLY A 21 55.14 29.59 18.65
N TYR A 22 55.28 28.27 18.52
CA TYR A 22 55.04 27.31 19.61
C TYR A 22 56.35 26.66 20.07
N GLN A 23 56.55 26.55 21.39
CA GLN A 23 57.62 25.74 21.98
C GLN A 23 57.14 24.29 22.19
N GLN A 24 58.05 23.32 22.09
CA GLN A 24 57.72 21.90 22.23
C GLN A 24 57.07 21.55 23.58
N SER A 25 57.51 22.19 24.67
CA SER A 25 56.89 22.07 26.00
C SER A 25 55.43 22.53 25.99
N GLN A 26 55.12 23.65 25.32
CA GLN A 26 53.78 24.19 25.19
C GLN A 26 52.86 23.28 24.36
N VAL A 27 53.37 22.71 23.25
CA VAL A 27 52.61 21.78 22.41
C VAL A 27 52.25 20.50 23.17
N ILE A 28 53.14 19.98 24.01
CA ILE A 28 52.87 18.80 24.84
C ILE A 28 51.73 19.09 25.84
N VAL A 29 51.76 20.25 26.50
CA VAL A 29 50.69 20.68 27.42
C VAL A 29 49.36 20.83 26.69
N ASN A 30 49.36 21.50 25.53
CA ASN A 30 48.15 21.72 24.74
C ASN A 30 47.54 20.39 24.23
N LEU A 31 48.37 19.44 23.78
CA LEU A 31 47.90 18.12 23.34
C LEU A 31 47.36 17.27 24.50
N ARG A 32 47.95 17.37 25.70
CA ARG A 32 47.37 16.74 26.91
C ARG A 32 46.02 17.32 27.26
N ALA A 33 45.84 18.64 27.15
CA ALA A 33 44.55 19.29 27.37
C ALA A 33 43.48 18.83 26.35
N LEU A 34 43.90 18.38 25.17
CA LEU A 34 43.03 17.75 24.16
C LEU A 34 42.79 16.24 24.41
N GLY A 35 43.27 15.68 25.52
CA GLY A 35 43.04 14.28 25.94
C GLY A 35 44.03 13.26 25.37
N TRP A 36 45.18 13.69 24.83
CA TRP A 36 46.17 12.77 24.24
C TRP A 36 47.09 12.17 25.30
N LYS A 37 47.38 10.87 25.19
CA LYS A 37 48.29 10.15 26.10
C LYS A 37 49.76 10.38 25.70
N ASP A 38 50.67 10.37 26.67
CA ASP A 38 52.11 10.60 26.44
C ASP A 38 52.76 9.74 25.33
N PRO A 39 52.42 8.44 25.15
CA PRO A 39 52.94 7.65 24.03
C PRO A 39 52.49 8.17 22.65
N GLN A 40 51.27 8.71 22.57
CA GLN A 40 50.71 9.25 21.33
C GLN A 40 51.34 10.61 20.99
N ILE A 41 51.53 11.46 22.00
CA ILE A 41 52.20 12.75 21.85
C ILE A 41 53.65 12.54 21.36
N LYS A 42 54.38 11.61 21.99
CA LYS A 42 55.74 11.25 21.54
C LYS A 42 55.72 10.76 20.10
N ALA A 43 54.82 9.84 19.74
CA ALA A 43 54.75 9.29 18.39
C ALA A 43 54.49 10.35 17.31
N VAL A 44 53.62 11.31 17.59
CA VAL A 44 53.20 12.34 16.63
C VAL A 44 54.21 13.49 16.48
N LEU A 45 55.05 13.71 17.49
CA LEU A 45 56.18 14.66 17.42
C LEU A 45 57.43 14.04 16.81
N THR A 46 57.58 12.70 16.83
CA THR A 46 58.78 12.02 16.30
C THR A 46 58.64 11.61 14.84
N LYS A 47 57.44 11.23 14.39
CA LYS A 47 57.23 10.76 13.01
C LYS A 47 55.89 11.19 12.43
N SER A 48 55.88 11.43 11.12
CA SER A 48 54.65 11.75 10.42
C SER A 48 53.67 10.58 10.50
N LEU A 49 52.44 10.85 10.96
CA LEU A 49 51.44 9.84 11.27
C LEU A 49 50.07 10.26 10.76
N THR A 50 49.35 9.33 10.15
CA THR A 50 47.95 9.54 9.79
C THR A 50 47.09 9.40 11.04
N LEU A 51 46.53 10.53 11.49
CA LEU A 51 45.74 10.62 12.72
C LEU A 51 44.29 10.17 12.48
N LYS A 52 43.74 10.50 11.32
CA LYS A 52 42.42 10.07 10.86
C LYS A 52 42.44 9.82 9.36
N LYS A 53 41.79 8.74 8.93
CA LYS A 53 41.67 8.35 7.52
C LYS A 53 40.26 8.61 7.02
N SER A 54 40.13 8.95 5.75
CA SER A 54 38.85 8.95 5.03
C SER A 54 37.74 9.84 5.63
N LEU A 55 38.09 10.99 6.21
CA LEU A 55 37.10 11.92 6.75
C LEU A 55 36.46 12.78 5.65
N PRO A 56 35.17 13.15 5.77
CA PRO A 56 34.59 14.22 4.96
C PRO A 56 35.41 15.50 5.10
N PHE A 57 35.62 16.23 4.00
CA PHE A 57 36.48 17.41 3.96
C PHE A 57 36.19 18.42 5.09
N ALA A 58 34.92 18.68 5.40
CA ALA A 58 34.52 19.60 6.47
C ALA A 58 35.01 19.15 7.86
N GLN A 59 34.91 17.84 8.16
CA GLN A 59 35.41 17.29 9.42
C GLN A 59 36.95 17.30 9.46
N ALA A 60 37.61 17.02 8.34
CA ALA A 60 39.07 17.05 8.25
C ALA A 60 39.64 18.46 8.50
N VAL A 61 38.94 19.51 8.04
CA VAL A 61 39.30 20.91 8.32
C VAL A 61 39.18 21.23 9.81
N GLN A 62 38.11 20.80 10.48
CA GLN A 62 37.95 20.98 11.93
C GLN A 62 39.08 20.31 12.73
N TRP A 63 39.47 19.10 12.33
CA TRP A 63 40.61 18.39 12.94
C TRP A 63 41.94 19.13 12.72
N ARG A 64 42.16 19.69 11.53
CA ARG A 64 43.34 20.51 11.25
C ARG A 64 43.37 21.74 12.13
N GLU A 65 42.28 22.50 12.22
CA GLU A 65 42.21 23.71 13.04
C GLU A 65 42.46 23.42 14.51
N LYS A 66 41.82 22.38 15.06
CA LYS A 66 41.97 21.99 16.46
C LYS A 66 43.41 21.59 16.82
N LEU A 67 44.07 20.82 15.96
CA LEU A 67 45.43 20.33 16.21
C LEU A 67 46.51 21.37 15.86
N SER A 68 46.26 22.22 14.86
CA SER A 68 47.12 23.36 14.58
C SER A 68 47.02 24.45 15.65
N GLY A 69 45.85 24.65 16.26
CA GLY A 69 45.70 25.50 17.46
C GLY A 69 46.48 24.98 18.68
N ALA A 70 46.70 23.67 18.76
CA ALA A 70 47.59 23.06 19.76
C ALA A 70 49.09 23.16 19.39
N GLY A 71 49.44 23.71 18.22
CA GLY A 71 50.80 23.96 17.76
C GLY A 71 51.41 22.86 16.87
N LEU A 72 50.59 21.90 16.39
CA LEU A 72 51.05 20.80 15.53
C LEU A 72 50.77 21.08 14.04
N ALA A 73 51.76 20.88 13.18
CA ALA A 73 51.60 20.99 11.74
C ALA A 73 50.81 19.79 11.19
N ILE A 74 49.64 20.09 10.62
CA ILE A 74 48.73 19.10 10.04
C ILE A 74 48.57 19.33 8.54
N LYS A 75 48.82 18.28 7.77
CA LYS A 75 48.60 18.21 6.34
C LYS A 75 47.33 17.44 6.03
N LEU A 76 46.46 18.05 5.22
CA LEU A 76 45.30 17.41 4.65
C LEU A 76 45.69 16.78 3.32
N VAL A 77 45.76 15.45 3.30
CA VAL A 77 46.08 14.70 2.08
C VAL A 77 44.75 14.28 1.46
N VAL A 78 44.39 14.94 0.36
CA VAL A 78 43.25 14.51 -0.45
C VAL A 78 43.64 13.21 -1.11
N ASN A 79 42.97 12.12 -0.75
CA ASN A 79 43.20 10.84 -1.39
C ASN A 79 42.87 11.00 -2.87
N LYS A 80 43.90 10.90 -3.73
CA LYS A 80 43.70 10.73 -5.17
C LYS A 80 42.83 9.50 -5.28
N ALA A 81 41.65 9.63 -5.90
CA ALA A 81 40.74 8.51 -6.08
C ALA A 81 41.59 7.33 -6.56
N ALA A 82 41.71 6.29 -5.73
CA ALA A 82 42.24 5.04 -6.21
C ALA A 82 41.46 4.75 -7.49
N ALA A 83 42.18 4.45 -8.59
CA ALA A 83 41.57 3.79 -9.74
C ALA A 83 40.61 2.75 -9.15
N PRO A 84 39.32 2.76 -9.53
CA PRO A 84 38.30 2.06 -8.78
C PRO A 84 38.84 0.68 -8.53
N LYS A 85 39.24 0.37 -7.29
CA LYS A 85 39.42 -1.01 -6.84
C LYS A 85 38.15 -1.61 -7.34
N GLU A 86 38.23 -2.54 -8.30
CA GLU A 86 37.09 -3.13 -8.99
C GLU A 86 35.93 -3.06 -8.02
N ARG A 87 35.07 -2.04 -8.20
CA ARG A 87 33.82 -2.05 -7.49
C ARG A 87 33.24 -3.28 -8.12
N LYS A 88 33.23 -4.42 -7.40
CA LYS A 88 32.40 -5.56 -7.75
C LYS A 88 31.14 -4.90 -8.27
N LYS A 89 30.89 -5.05 -9.59
CA LYS A 89 29.80 -4.36 -10.28
C LYS A 89 28.64 -4.40 -9.31
N PRO A 90 28.04 -3.25 -8.90
CA PRO A 90 27.03 -3.28 -7.85
C PRO A 90 26.06 -4.40 -8.21
N ASN A 91 25.85 -5.38 -7.31
CA ASN A 91 25.17 -6.64 -7.61
C ASN A 91 23.85 -6.42 -8.40
N ASN A 92 23.24 -5.24 -8.23
CA ASN A 92 22.05 -4.80 -8.94
C ASN A 92 22.23 -4.66 -10.46
N ILE A 93 23.36 -4.16 -10.99
CA ILE A 93 23.54 -4.01 -12.46
C ILE A 93 23.59 -5.39 -13.13
N ALA A 94 24.36 -6.33 -12.57
CA ALA A 94 24.41 -7.69 -13.09
C ALA A 94 23.04 -8.38 -13.03
N LEU A 95 22.28 -8.15 -11.94
CA LEU A 95 20.90 -8.64 -11.82
C LEU A 95 19.98 -8.04 -12.90
N TYR A 96 20.05 -6.73 -13.15
CA TYR A 96 19.26 -6.10 -14.21
C TYR A 96 19.65 -6.58 -15.61
N ASP A 97 20.95 -6.73 -15.89
CA ASP A 97 21.45 -7.25 -17.17
C ASP A 97 20.96 -8.69 -17.40
N GLU A 98 21.00 -9.53 -16.36
CA GLU A 98 20.46 -10.90 -16.41
C GLU A 98 18.95 -10.89 -16.67
N LEU A 99 18.18 -10.11 -15.91
CA LEU A 99 16.74 -10.00 -16.08
C LEU A 99 16.36 -9.47 -17.46
N ASP A 100 17.04 -8.43 -17.94
CA ASP A 100 16.80 -7.85 -19.26
C ASP A 100 17.05 -8.89 -20.36
N SER A 101 18.10 -9.71 -20.24
CA SER A 101 18.40 -10.79 -21.18
C SER A 101 17.28 -11.84 -21.27
N LYS A 102 16.59 -12.11 -20.16
CA LYS A 102 15.47 -13.07 -20.12
C LYS A 102 14.21 -12.53 -20.81
N PHE A 103 13.96 -11.23 -20.74
CA PHE A 103 12.79 -10.59 -21.35
C PHE A 103 13.01 -10.10 -22.80
N GLN A 104 14.09 -10.51 -23.47
CA GLN A 104 14.30 -10.17 -24.88
C GLN A 104 13.34 -10.90 -25.82
N GLN A 105 12.89 -12.09 -25.45
CA GLN A 105 11.93 -12.88 -26.23
C GLN A 105 10.49 -12.54 -25.85
N ARG A 106 9.59 -12.56 -26.84
CA ARG A 106 8.16 -12.40 -26.56
C ARG A 106 7.64 -13.62 -25.82
N LEU A 107 6.88 -13.36 -24.76
CA LEU A 107 6.10 -14.40 -24.09
C LEU A 107 4.99 -14.84 -25.04
N ALA A 108 4.78 -16.15 -25.12
CA ALA A 108 3.68 -16.68 -25.91
C ALA A 108 2.35 -16.16 -25.33
N ARG A 109 1.52 -15.60 -26.20
CA ARG A 109 0.21 -15.07 -25.81
C ARG A 109 -0.70 -16.21 -25.42
N SER A 110 -1.55 -15.96 -24.43
CA SER A 110 -2.68 -16.84 -24.17
C SER A 110 -3.57 -16.92 -25.43
N GLN A 111 -3.94 -18.15 -25.81
CA GLN A 111 -4.84 -18.40 -26.93
C GLN A 111 -6.28 -18.21 -26.46
N ALA A 112 -6.66 -16.97 -26.16
CA ALA A 112 -8.04 -16.64 -25.88
C ALA A 112 -8.92 -17.00 -27.09
N SER A 113 -9.85 -17.92 -26.90
CA SER A 113 -10.75 -18.40 -27.96
C SER A 113 -11.59 -17.25 -28.53
N THR A 114 -12.02 -17.36 -29.79
CA THR A 114 -12.93 -16.38 -30.39
C THR A 114 -14.21 -16.22 -29.57
N GLN A 115 -14.69 -17.31 -28.96
CA GLN A 115 -15.82 -17.33 -28.05
C GLN A 115 -15.58 -16.48 -26.79
N TYR A 116 -14.39 -16.55 -26.19
CA TYR A 116 -14.01 -15.70 -25.06
C TYR A 116 -14.08 -14.20 -25.44
N ARG A 117 -13.56 -13.83 -26.61
CA ARG A 117 -13.58 -12.43 -27.09
C ARG A 117 -14.99 -11.91 -27.36
N THR A 118 -15.89 -12.74 -27.88
CA THR A 118 -17.29 -12.34 -28.10
C THR A 118 -18.06 -12.26 -26.79
N SER A 119 -17.85 -13.19 -25.86
CA SER A 119 -18.48 -13.17 -24.54
C SER A 119 -18.09 -11.92 -23.75
N LEU A 120 -16.85 -11.46 -23.91
CA LEU A 120 -16.35 -10.24 -23.27
C LEU A 120 -17.16 -8.99 -23.67
N LEU A 121 -17.51 -8.84 -24.95
CA LEU A 121 -18.34 -7.73 -25.42
C LEU A 121 -19.74 -7.80 -24.82
N TRP A 122 -20.36 -8.99 -24.82
CA TRP A 122 -21.69 -9.18 -24.26
C TRP A 122 -21.75 -8.92 -22.76
N VAL A 123 -20.73 -9.37 -22.02
CA VAL A 123 -20.64 -9.12 -20.57
C VAL A 123 -20.40 -7.65 -20.28
N ALA A 124 -19.57 -6.95 -21.08
CA ALA A 124 -19.41 -5.51 -20.95
C ALA A 124 -20.74 -4.75 -21.19
N VAL A 125 -21.53 -5.16 -22.18
CA VAL A 125 -22.88 -4.61 -22.41
C VAL A 125 -23.82 -4.97 -21.26
N ALA A 126 -23.81 -6.21 -20.78
CA ALA A 126 -24.64 -6.65 -19.66
C ALA A 126 -24.33 -5.85 -18.37
N SER A 127 -23.09 -5.40 -18.18
CA SER A 127 -22.71 -4.55 -17.05
C SER A 127 -23.40 -3.17 -17.05
N LEU A 128 -24.04 -2.77 -18.17
CA LEU A 128 -24.85 -1.55 -18.28
C LEU A 128 -26.27 -1.72 -17.75
N ILE A 129 -26.75 -2.95 -17.53
CA ILE A 129 -28.12 -3.19 -17.09
C ILE A 129 -28.37 -2.53 -15.73
N ALA A 130 -27.50 -2.75 -14.75
CA ALA A 130 -27.69 -2.21 -13.40
C ALA A 130 -27.61 -0.67 -13.33
N PRO A 131 -26.64 0.02 -13.98
CA PRO A 131 -26.67 1.48 -14.08
C PRO A 131 -27.92 1.99 -14.80
N LEU A 132 -28.33 1.36 -15.90
CA LEU A 132 -29.51 1.77 -16.65
C LEU A 132 -30.81 1.63 -15.84
N LEU A 133 -30.94 0.57 -15.03
CA LEU A 133 -32.07 0.41 -14.11
C LEU A 133 -32.13 1.55 -13.08
N TYR A 134 -30.97 1.92 -12.53
CA TYR A 134 -30.89 3.04 -11.58
C TYR A 134 -31.21 4.39 -12.23
N PHE A 135 -30.66 4.69 -13.40
CA PHE A 135 -31.02 5.93 -14.12
C PHE A 135 -32.47 5.94 -14.58
N SER A 136 -33.04 4.78 -14.93
CA SER A 136 -34.47 4.64 -15.25
C SER A 136 -35.35 4.91 -14.03
N LEU A 137 -34.93 4.49 -12.83
CA LEU A 137 -35.62 4.82 -11.58
C LEU A 137 -35.62 6.32 -11.33
N ILE A 138 -34.48 7.00 -11.51
CA ILE A 138 -34.38 8.46 -11.40
C ILE A 138 -35.31 9.15 -12.41
N ALA A 139 -35.30 8.71 -13.67
CA ALA A 139 -36.16 9.26 -14.72
C ALA A 139 -37.65 9.05 -14.42
N LEU A 140 -38.03 7.88 -13.89
CA LEU A 140 -39.40 7.59 -13.48
C LEU A 140 -39.85 8.50 -12.33
N VAL A 141 -39.00 8.70 -11.33
CA VAL A 141 -39.27 9.63 -10.22
C VAL A 141 -39.45 11.06 -10.74
N LEU A 142 -38.55 11.53 -11.60
CA LEU A 142 -38.65 12.86 -12.21
C LEU A 142 -39.92 13.01 -13.06
N GLY A 143 -40.27 11.98 -13.83
CA GLY A 143 -41.52 11.93 -14.60
C GLY A 143 -42.75 11.98 -13.71
N PHE A 144 -42.77 11.23 -12.60
CA PHE A 144 -43.86 11.26 -11.62
C PHE A 144 -44.00 12.64 -10.98
N ILE A 145 -42.90 13.28 -10.59
CA ILE A 145 -42.90 14.64 -10.05
C ILE A 145 -43.47 15.63 -11.07
N TYR A 146 -43.00 15.56 -12.33
CA TYR A 146 -43.48 16.40 -13.41
C TYR A 146 -44.99 16.23 -13.65
N LEU A 147 -45.47 14.99 -13.76
CA LEU A 147 -46.89 14.68 -13.98
C LEU A 147 -47.76 15.10 -12.78
N TYR A 148 -47.27 14.90 -11.56
CA TYR A 148 -47.96 15.33 -10.34
C TYR A 148 -48.15 16.85 -10.33
N PHE A 149 -47.07 17.62 -10.46
CA PHE A 149 -47.13 19.09 -10.39
C PHE A 149 -47.72 19.76 -11.63
N GLY A 150 -47.73 19.07 -12.79
CA GLY A 150 -48.32 19.55 -14.04
C GLY A 150 -49.83 19.32 -14.10
N GLU A 151 -50.25 18.07 -14.28
CA GLU A 151 -51.64 17.75 -14.62
C GLU A 151 -52.40 17.11 -13.45
N TRP A 152 -51.80 16.14 -12.75
CA TRP A 152 -52.55 15.30 -11.82
C TRP A 152 -53.00 16.06 -10.57
N ARG A 153 -52.15 16.93 -10.01
CA ARG A 153 -52.55 17.74 -8.84
C ARG A 153 -53.74 18.62 -9.16
N PHE A 154 -53.74 19.28 -10.32
CA PHE A 154 -54.86 20.12 -10.75
C PHE A 154 -56.11 19.28 -11.05
N ALA A 155 -55.97 18.14 -11.72
CA ALA A 155 -57.09 17.26 -12.03
C ALA A 155 -57.78 16.70 -10.76
N TRP A 156 -57.02 16.43 -9.70
CA TRP A 156 -57.54 15.80 -8.47
C TRP A 156 -58.03 16.81 -7.44
N PHE A 157 -57.37 17.97 -7.33
CA PHE A 157 -57.66 18.97 -6.30
C PHE A 157 -58.20 20.30 -6.84
N GLY A 158 -58.24 20.47 -8.17
CA GLY A 158 -58.67 21.70 -8.83
C GLY A 158 -57.75 22.89 -8.58
N GLU A 159 -58.28 24.08 -8.88
CA GLU A 159 -57.62 25.34 -8.55
C GLU A 159 -57.81 25.64 -7.05
N ILE A 160 -56.75 25.48 -6.25
CA ILE A 160 -56.77 25.83 -4.83
C ILE A 160 -56.39 27.30 -4.68
N ARG A 161 -57.38 28.16 -4.42
CA ARG A 161 -57.16 29.57 -4.07
C ARG A 161 -57.12 29.76 -2.56
N ILE A 162 -56.10 30.48 -2.08
CA ILE A 162 -55.87 30.67 -0.65
C ILE A 162 -56.74 31.82 -0.14
N HIS A 163 -57.90 31.49 0.43
CA HIS A 163 -58.84 32.48 1.00
C HIS A 163 -59.16 32.22 2.47
N THR A 164 -58.97 30.98 2.94
CA THR A 164 -59.22 30.56 4.32
C THR A 164 -58.05 29.74 4.87
N LYS A 165 -58.02 29.57 6.21
CA LYS A 165 -57.06 28.66 6.87
C LYS A 165 -57.16 27.23 6.34
N GLY A 166 -58.36 26.75 6.01
CA GLY A 166 -58.56 25.42 5.42
C GLY A 166 -57.94 25.27 4.03
N THR A 167 -58.16 26.26 3.15
CA THR A 167 -57.54 26.26 1.81
C THR A 167 -56.02 26.42 1.86
N LEU A 168 -55.49 27.12 2.87
CA LEU A 168 -54.05 27.20 3.12
C LEU A 168 -53.47 25.83 3.51
N ILE A 169 -54.10 25.12 4.45
CA ILE A 169 -53.67 23.77 4.85
C ILE A 169 -53.72 22.81 3.64
N LEU A 170 -54.78 22.85 2.85
CA LEU A 170 -54.91 22.01 1.66
C LEU A 170 -53.80 22.33 0.63
N TRP A 171 -53.48 23.60 0.42
CA TRP A 171 -52.37 24.01 -0.44
C TRP A 171 -51.03 23.50 0.10
N LEU A 172 -50.77 23.61 1.40
CA LEU A 172 -49.55 23.11 2.03
C LEU A 172 -49.41 21.59 1.86
N LEU A 173 -50.49 20.83 2.07
CA LEU A 173 -50.49 19.37 1.98
C LEU A 173 -50.42 18.84 0.54
N THR A 174 -50.94 19.57 -0.45
CA THR A 174 -50.99 19.11 -1.86
C THR A 174 -49.92 19.75 -2.73
N TYR A 175 -49.23 20.78 -2.27
CA TYR A 175 -48.18 21.46 -3.02
C TYR A 175 -46.86 21.46 -2.27
N LEU A 176 -46.78 22.18 -1.15
CA LEU A 176 -45.50 22.40 -0.45
C LEU A 176 -44.91 21.11 0.13
N PHE A 177 -45.73 20.31 0.81
CA PHE A 177 -45.28 19.07 1.43
C PHE A 177 -44.82 18.03 0.40
N PRO A 178 -45.59 17.71 -0.66
CA PRO A 178 -45.11 16.85 -1.74
C PRO A 178 -43.86 17.41 -2.43
N ALA A 179 -43.75 18.73 -2.60
CA ALA A 179 -42.58 19.35 -3.23
C ALA A 179 -41.33 19.17 -2.37
N PHE A 180 -41.48 19.36 -1.06
CA PHE A 180 -40.41 19.15 -0.09
C PHE A 180 -39.96 17.69 -0.03
N ILE A 181 -40.90 16.74 0.06
CA ILE A 181 -40.60 15.30 0.04
C ILE A 181 -39.95 14.89 -1.29
N SER A 182 -40.45 15.38 -2.42
CA SER A 182 -39.86 15.11 -3.75
C SER A 182 -38.43 15.62 -3.85
N ALA A 183 -38.17 16.85 -3.38
CA ALA A 183 -36.84 17.44 -3.39
C ALA A 183 -35.86 16.63 -2.52
N ILE A 184 -36.29 16.26 -1.31
CA ILE A 184 -35.49 15.41 -0.41
C ILE A 184 -35.17 14.07 -1.08
N MET A 185 -36.18 13.39 -1.61
CA MET A 185 -35.99 12.09 -2.25
C MET A 185 -35.05 12.18 -3.45
N LEU A 186 -35.17 13.22 -4.28
CA LEU A 186 -34.25 13.46 -5.40
C LEU A 186 -32.82 13.71 -4.94
N VAL A 187 -32.61 14.51 -3.88
CA VAL A 187 -31.26 14.75 -3.34
C VAL A 187 -30.60 13.45 -2.91
N PHE A 188 -31.30 12.59 -2.17
CA PHE A 188 -30.75 11.30 -1.75
C PHE A 188 -30.59 10.30 -2.89
N LEU A 189 -31.49 10.30 -3.88
CA LEU A 189 -31.34 9.48 -5.09
C LEU A 189 -30.15 9.93 -5.94
N LEU A 190 -29.85 11.23 -6.02
CA LEU A 190 -28.73 11.76 -6.80
C LEU A 190 -27.41 11.78 -6.04
N TYR A 191 -27.46 11.68 -4.71
CA TYR A 191 -26.28 11.70 -3.84
C TYR A 191 -25.16 10.71 -4.25
N PRO A 192 -25.43 9.46 -4.68
CA PRO A 192 -24.39 8.54 -5.15
C PRO A 192 -23.59 9.01 -6.37
N LEU A 193 -24.09 10.03 -7.09
CA LEU A 193 -23.42 10.65 -8.24
C LEU A 193 -22.51 11.82 -7.82
N TRP A 194 -22.56 12.24 -6.55
CA TRP A 194 -21.77 13.36 -6.09
C TRP A 194 -20.28 12.99 -6.10
N PRO A 195 -19.39 13.89 -6.58
CA PRO A 195 -17.96 13.62 -6.58
C PRO A 195 -17.45 13.41 -5.15
N ASN A 196 -16.83 12.25 -4.92
CA ASN A 196 -16.03 12.00 -3.73
C ASN A 196 -14.83 12.96 -3.70
N GLY A 197 -14.48 13.44 -2.50
CA GLY A 197 -13.44 14.46 -2.30
C GLY A 197 -12.10 14.18 -3.00
N ARG A 198 -11.29 15.23 -3.16
CA ARG A 198 -9.99 15.13 -3.85
C ARG A 198 -9.08 14.12 -3.14
N ARG A 199 -8.67 13.08 -3.85
CA ARG A 199 -7.65 12.14 -3.36
C ARG A 199 -6.28 12.85 -3.35
N PRO A 200 -5.42 12.57 -2.35
CA PRO A 200 -4.03 13.00 -2.38
C PRO A 200 -3.35 12.56 -3.68
N LYS A 201 -2.31 13.29 -4.11
CA LYS A 201 -1.50 12.84 -5.25
C LYS A 201 -0.87 11.48 -4.91
N PRO A 202 -0.69 10.57 -5.86
CA PRO A 202 0.00 9.31 -5.58
C PRO A 202 1.50 9.57 -5.30
N PHE A 203 2.11 8.75 -4.45
CA PHE A 203 3.57 8.72 -4.31
C PHE A 203 4.15 7.99 -5.52
N THR A 204 4.94 8.68 -6.34
CA THR A 204 5.47 8.10 -7.59
C THR A 204 6.98 7.86 -7.52
N LEU A 205 7.43 6.72 -8.02
CA LEU A 205 8.84 6.36 -8.14
C LEU A 205 9.56 7.28 -9.14
N ASP A 206 10.64 7.93 -8.72
CA ASP A 206 11.42 8.84 -9.59
C ASP A 206 12.07 8.07 -10.76
N PRO A 207 11.70 8.39 -12.03
CA PRO A 207 12.26 7.73 -13.21
C PRO A 207 13.78 7.89 -13.36
N LYS A 208 14.35 9.01 -12.87
CA LYS A 208 15.80 9.27 -12.96
C LYS A 208 16.57 8.45 -11.93
N LYS A 209 16.10 8.41 -10.67
CA LYS A 209 16.75 7.64 -9.60
C LYS A 209 16.62 6.13 -9.84
N TYR A 210 15.50 5.67 -10.40
CA TYR A 210 15.17 4.24 -10.57
C TYR A 210 15.16 3.81 -12.05
N ALA A 211 16.01 4.41 -12.89
CA ALA A 211 16.04 4.16 -14.33
C ALA A 211 16.19 2.68 -14.72
N ALA A 212 16.99 1.91 -13.97
CA ALA A 212 17.17 0.48 -14.21
C ALA A 212 15.89 -0.34 -13.98
N PHE A 213 15.11 0.00 -12.94
CA PHE A 213 13.82 -0.64 -12.69
C PHE A 213 12.80 -0.30 -13.78
N TYR A 214 12.73 0.98 -14.19
CA TYR A 214 11.89 1.37 -15.34
C TYR A 214 12.32 0.65 -16.63
N GLY A 215 13.63 0.46 -16.86
CA GLY A 215 14.16 -0.32 -17.97
C GLY A 215 13.67 -1.77 -17.95
N LEU A 216 13.76 -2.43 -16.79
CA LEU A 216 13.24 -3.79 -16.60
C LEU A 216 11.74 -3.89 -16.88
N ILE A 217 10.93 -2.98 -16.33
CA ILE A 217 9.48 -2.92 -16.60
C ILE A 217 9.22 -2.74 -18.10
N ASN A 218 9.99 -1.88 -18.78
CA ASN A 218 9.86 -1.69 -20.22
C ASN A 218 10.16 -2.97 -21.00
N SER A 219 11.14 -3.75 -20.56
CA SER A 219 11.48 -5.04 -21.17
C SER A 219 10.38 -6.07 -20.97
N MET A 220 9.79 -6.15 -19.77
CA MET A 220 8.61 -6.98 -19.51
C MET A 220 7.42 -6.56 -20.39
N CYS A 221 7.12 -5.27 -20.48
CA CYS A 221 6.04 -4.76 -21.32
C CYS A 221 6.25 -5.14 -22.80
N ARG A 222 7.48 -5.08 -23.31
CA ARG A 222 7.81 -5.54 -24.68
C ARG A 222 7.64 -7.05 -24.85
N ALA A 223 8.03 -7.83 -23.86
CA ALA A 223 7.91 -9.29 -23.87
C ALA A 223 6.44 -9.74 -23.87
N ILE A 224 5.60 -9.12 -23.05
CA ILE A 224 4.15 -9.42 -22.94
C ILE A 224 3.36 -8.79 -24.11
N GLY A 225 3.82 -7.64 -24.61
CA GLY A 225 3.17 -6.89 -25.69
C GLY A 225 2.14 -5.88 -25.19
N VAL A 226 2.40 -5.24 -24.05
CA VAL A 226 1.55 -4.19 -23.45
C VAL A 226 2.22 -2.81 -23.53
N PRO A 227 1.44 -1.71 -23.49
CA PRO A 227 2.01 -0.38 -23.36
C PRO A 227 2.82 -0.19 -22.08
N GLN A 228 3.84 0.66 -22.13
CA GLN A 228 4.65 0.98 -20.96
C GLN A 228 3.87 1.88 -19.99
N PRO A 229 3.95 1.64 -18.67
CA PRO A 229 3.34 2.53 -17.69
C PRO A 229 4.04 3.90 -17.69
N LYS A 230 3.27 4.97 -17.69
CA LYS A 230 3.78 6.36 -17.62
C LYS A 230 4.37 6.69 -16.26
N LEU A 231 3.86 6.05 -15.21
CA LEU A 231 4.32 6.24 -13.84
C LEU A 231 4.16 4.95 -13.06
N ILE A 232 5.03 4.79 -12.06
CA ILE A 232 4.96 3.72 -11.07
C ILE A 232 4.61 4.37 -9.73
N GLU A 233 3.40 4.10 -9.24
CA GLU A 233 2.90 4.50 -7.94
C GLU A 233 3.36 3.49 -6.89
N LEU A 234 3.80 3.97 -5.73
CA LEU A 234 4.21 3.14 -4.61
C LEU A 234 3.23 3.23 -3.46
N ARG A 235 2.97 2.09 -2.82
CA ARG A 235 2.13 1.98 -1.63
C ARG A 235 2.82 1.15 -0.56
N PRO A 236 2.45 1.29 0.72
CA PRO A 236 3.02 0.44 1.77
C PRO A 236 2.41 -0.97 1.78
N ASP A 237 1.34 -1.24 1.03
CA ASP A 237 0.59 -2.50 1.06
C ASP A 237 1.34 -3.70 0.44
N ALA A 238 0.76 -4.89 0.59
CA ALA A 238 1.24 -6.15 0.03
C ALA A 238 0.49 -6.50 -1.26
N ASN A 239 0.32 -5.51 -2.16
CA ASN A 239 -0.45 -5.68 -3.39
C ASN A 239 0.27 -5.11 -4.61
N ALA A 240 -0.13 -5.50 -5.81
CA ALA A 240 0.22 -4.84 -7.06
C ALA A 240 -1.07 -4.58 -7.84
N ALA A 241 -1.08 -3.55 -8.68
CA ALA A 241 -2.20 -3.32 -9.59
C ALA A 241 -1.73 -2.58 -10.84
N ALA A 242 -2.25 -2.93 -12.01
CA ALA A 242 -2.10 -2.10 -13.21
C ALA A 242 -3.42 -1.42 -13.60
N GLY A 243 -3.36 -0.19 -14.14
CA GLY A 243 -4.59 0.53 -14.49
C GLY A 243 -4.38 1.84 -15.23
N ALA A 244 -5.48 2.49 -15.63
CA ALA A 244 -5.45 3.76 -16.36
C ALA A 244 -5.08 4.94 -15.44
N VAL A 245 -4.21 5.85 -15.90
CA VAL A 245 -3.81 7.04 -15.12
C VAL A 245 -4.99 7.96 -14.80
N HIS A 246 -5.80 8.33 -15.79
CA HIS A 246 -6.93 9.28 -15.67
C HIS A 246 -8.20 8.76 -16.36
N GLY A 247 -8.91 7.83 -15.71
CA GLY A 247 -10.19 7.38 -16.23
C GLY A 247 -10.07 6.60 -17.56
N PHE A 248 -11.20 6.44 -18.23
CA PHE A 248 -11.29 5.70 -19.50
C PHE A 248 -10.46 6.32 -20.64
N ALA A 249 -10.35 7.67 -20.68
CA ALA A 249 -9.60 8.37 -21.73
C ALA A 249 -8.10 8.03 -21.75
N SER A 250 -7.54 7.69 -20.59
CA SER A 250 -6.15 7.23 -20.49
C SER A 250 -5.94 5.88 -21.16
N LEU A 251 -6.88 4.94 -21.10
CA LEU A 251 -6.74 3.64 -21.78
C LEU A 251 -6.74 3.78 -23.29
N LEU A 252 -7.54 4.68 -23.84
CA LEU A 252 -7.55 4.96 -25.28
C LEU A 252 -6.22 5.53 -25.78
N LYS A 253 -5.49 6.23 -24.89
CA LYS A 253 -4.17 6.81 -25.15
C LYS A 253 -3.01 5.89 -24.74
N ASN A 254 -3.30 4.69 -24.23
CA ASN A 254 -2.33 3.76 -23.67
C ASN A 254 -1.55 4.33 -22.45
N ASP A 255 -2.21 5.19 -21.67
CA ASP A 255 -1.67 5.81 -20.47
C ASP A 255 -1.93 4.92 -19.25
N LEU A 256 -1.02 3.97 -19.02
CA LEU A 256 -1.07 3.05 -17.89
C LEU A 256 -0.27 3.57 -16.68
N ARG A 257 -0.70 3.19 -15.48
CA ARG A 257 0.08 3.25 -14.24
C ARG A 257 0.28 1.84 -13.71
N LEU A 258 1.42 1.60 -13.09
CA LEU A 258 1.67 0.43 -12.25
C LEU A 258 1.63 0.91 -10.80
N VAL A 259 0.83 0.26 -9.96
CA VAL A 259 0.82 0.42 -8.50
C VAL A 259 1.60 -0.74 -7.93
N LEU A 260 2.60 -0.44 -7.10
CA LEU A 260 3.49 -1.43 -6.51
C LEU A 260 3.56 -1.25 -5.00
N GLY A 261 3.05 -2.25 -4.29
CA GLY A 261 3.13 -2.35 -2.84
C GLY A 261 4.54 -2.72 -2.39
N LEU A 262 5.12 -1.91 -1.52
CA LEU A 262 6.47 -2.13 -1.02
C LEU A 262 6.53 -3.28 -0.02
N SER A 263 5.44 -3.65 0.66
CA SER A 263 5.44 -4.88 1.47
C SER A 263 5.62 -6.11 0.59
N LEU A 264 5.04 -6.11 -0.62
CA LEU A 264 5.25 -7.17 -1.61
C LEU A 264 6.72 -7.21 -2.06
N VAL A 265 7.29 -6.06 -2.41
CA VAL A 265 8.72 -5.96 -2.78
C VAL A 265 9.64 -6.46 -1.64
N ARG A 266 9.31 -6.16 -0.39
CA ARG A 266 10.12 -6.54 0.77
C ARG A 266 10.02 -8.03 1.11
N GLY A 267 8.85 -8.63 0.90
CA GLY A 267 8.50 -9.99 1.31
C GLY A 267 8.57 -11.06 0.21
N SER A 268 8.83 -10.68 -1.04
CA SER A 268 8.89 -11.60 -2.18
C SER A 268 10.30 -11.75 -2.77
N THR A 269 10.52 -12.85 -3.49
CA THR A 269 11.68 -13.00 -4.37
C THR A 269 11.50 -12.21 -5.66
N VAL A 270 12.58 -11.96 -6.39
CA VAL A 270 12.54 -11.29 -7.71
C VAL A 270 11.59 -12.04 -8.64
N SER A 271 11.64 -13.37 -8.69
CA SER A 271 10.76 -14.15 -9.57
C SER A 271 9.29 -13.97 -9.21
N GLN A 272 8.95 -14.06 -7.92
CA GLN A 272 7.58 -13.85 -7.43
C GLN A 272 7.07 -12.43 -7.74
N LEU A 273 7.87 -11.40 -7.46
CA LEU A 273 7.47 -10.02 -7.73
C LEU A 273 7.23 -9.78 -9.22
N LEU A 274 8.13 -10.24 -10.09
CA LEU A 274 8.00 -10.07 -11.53
C LEU A 274 6.89 -10.97 -12.11
N GLY A 275 6.61 -12.12 -11.49
CA GLY A 275 5.45 -12.96 -11.77
C GLY A 275 4.14 -12.21 -11.56
N ILE A 276 3.98 -11.61 -10.37
CA ILE A 276 2.80 -10.81 -10.01
C ILE A 276 2.67 -9.57 -10.92
N ILE A 277 3.77 -8.86 -11.22
CA ILE A 277 3.74 -7.76 -12.20
C ILE A 277 3.34 -8.27 -13.60
N GLY A 278 3.77 -9.48 -13.95
CA GLY A 278 3.36 -10.17 -15.18
C GLY A 278 1.87 -10.49 -15.23
N HIS A 279 1.29 -10.97 -14.12
CA HIS A 279 -0.15 -11.13 -13.95
C HIS A 279 -0.88 -9.80 -14.20
N GLU A 280 -0.47 -8.74 -13.52
CA GLU A 280 -1.07 -7.42 -13.67
C GLU A 280 -1.02 -6.91 -15.11
N PHE A 281 0.09 -7.10 -15.81
CA PHE A 281 0.21 -6.77 -17.24
C PHE A 281 -0.59 -7.72 -18.13
N GLY A 282 -0.83 -8.96 -17.71
CA GLY A 282 -1.67 -9.94 -18.40
C GLY A 282 -3.07 -9.40 -18.71
N HIS A 283 -3.69 -8.68 -17.76
CA HIS A 283 -4.98 -8.01 -17.95
C HIS A 283 -5.00 -6.98 -19.08
N PHE A 284 -3.83 -6.44 -19.45
CA PHE A 284 -3.66 -5.41 -20.49
C PHE A 284 -3.15 -5.99 -21.82
N SER A 285 -2.84 -7.29 -21.87
CA SER A 285 -2.24 -7.96 -23.04
C SER A 285 -3.14 -7.96 -24.28
N GLN A 286 -4.46 -7.88 -24.09
CA GLN A 286 -5.46 -7.80 -25.16
C GLN A 286 -6.27 -6.51 -25.03
N ARG A 287 -6.21 -5.63 -26.04
CA ARG A 287 -6.84 -4.29 -26.01
C ARG A 287 -8.34 -4.32 -25.69
N ASN A 288 -9.10 -5.24 -26.28
CA ASN A 288 -10.54 -5.33 -26.03
C ASN A 288 -10.83 -5.86 -24.63
N ALA A 289 -10.10 -6.88 -24.17
CA ALA A 289 -10.18 -7.41 -22.80
C ALA A 289 -9.86 -6.34 -21.77
N MET A 290 -8.80 -5.57 -22.00
CA MET A 290 -8.42 -4.43 -21.17
C MET A 290 -9.55 -3.40 -21.03
N LEU A 291 -10.16 -2.98 -22.14
CA LEU A 291 -11.23 -1.98 -22.12
C LEU A 291 -12.48 -2.50 -21.41
N ALA A 292 -12.87 -3.75 -21.68
CA ALA A 292 -14.01 -4.39 -21.03
C ALA A 292 -13.76 -4.60 -19.53
N ASN A 293 -12.59 -5.07 -19.13
CA ASN A 293 -12.21 -5.24 -17.73
C ASN A 293 -12.25 -3.93 -16.96
N TYR A 294 -11.64 -2.90 -17.53
CA TYR A 294 -11.65 -1.58 -16.92
C TYR A 294 -13.07 -1.03 -16.79
N TRP A 295 -13.90 -1.21 -17.82
CA TRP A 295 -15.30 -0.80 -17.80
C TRP A 295 -16.09 -1.51 -16.69
N ILE A 296 -16.03 -2.85 -16.68
CA ILE A 296 -16.70 -3.71 -15.70
C ILE A 296 -16.25 -3.36 -14.28
N ASN A 297 -14.93 -3.26 -14.04
CA ASN A 297 -14.39 -2.95 -12.73
C ASN A 297 -14.71 -1.51 -12.29
N THR A 298 -14.83 -0.56 -13.22
CA THR A 298 -15.27 0.81 -12.90
C THR A 298 -16.72 0.82 -12.41
N ILE A 299 -17.61 0.09 -13.10
CA ILE A 299 -19.03 -0.03 -12.70
C ILE A 299 -19.14 -0.77 -11.37
N ASN A 300 -18.50 -1.94 -11.23
CA ASN A 300 -18.51 -2.73 -10.00
C ASN A 300 -17.95 -1.94 -8.82
N HIS A 301 -16.84 -1.22 -9.01
CA HIS A 301 -16.26 -0.38 -7.96
C HIS A 301 -17.21 0.76 -7.56
N TRP A 302 -17.82 1.46 -8.52
CA TRP A 302 -18.79 2.51 -8.23
C TRP A 302 -19.99 1.96 -7.44
N MET A 303 -20.60 0.87 -7.91
CA MET A 303 -21.73 0.25 -7.23
C MET A 303 -21.36 -0.28 -5.84
N GLY A 304 -20.21 -0.93 -5.69
CA GLY A 304 -19.72 -1.43 -4.41
C GLY A 304 -19.46 -0.28 -3.42
N MET A 305 -18.91 0.83 -3.90
CA MET A 305 -18.76 2.05 -3.09
C MET A 305 -20.10 2.63 -2.65
N CYS A 306 -21.13 2.63 -3.52
CA CYS A 306 -22.47 3.09 -3.17
C CYS A 306 -23.22 2.13 -2.23
N ALA A 307 -22.99 0.82 -2.37
CA ALA A 307 -23.60 -0.21 -1.53
C ALA A 307 -22.97 -0.25 -0.13
N TYR A 308 -21.64 -0.37 -0.05
CA TYR A 308 -20.91 -0.70 1.18
C TYR A 308 -19.95 0.39 1.65
N GLY A 309 -19.60 1.36 0.81
CA GLY A 309 -18.60 2.37 1.14
C GLY A 309 -19.08 3.30 2.25
N GLN A 310 -18.20 3.68 3.18
CA GLN A 310 -18.51 4.71 4.18
C GLN A 310 -18.26 6.11 3.61
N ASP A 311 -19.33 6.84 3.39
CA ASP A 311 -19.34 8.15 2.75
C ASP A 311 -19.24 9.30 3.77
N GLY A 312 -18.82 10.47 3.30
CA GLY A 312 -18.61 11.65 4.17
C GLY A 312 -19.89 12.11 4.85
N LEU A 313 -21.03 12.00 4.17
CA LEU A 313 -22.33 12.37 4.70
C LEU A 313 -22.73 11.49 5.88
N HIS A 314 -22.55 10.17 5.81
CA HIS A 314 -22.83 9.28 6.94
C HIS A 314 -21.98 9.61 8.17
N ARG A 315 -20.67 9.89 7.98
CA ARG A 315 -19.82 10.35 9.09
C ARG A 315 -20.29 11.68 9.68
N GLN A 316 -20.77 12.59 8.84
CA GLN A 316 -21.26 13.89 9.26
C GLN A 316 -22.60 13.79 10.00
N LEU A 317 -23.53 12.95 9.54
CA LEU A 317 -24.79 12.64 10.22
C LEU A 317 -24.52 12.00 11.59
N ALA A 318 -23.61 11.02 11.66
CA ALA A 318 -23.21 10.40 12.92
C ALA A 318 -22.57 11.40 13.91
N LYS A 319 -21.84 12.40 13.39
CA LYS A 319 -21.30 13.50 14.19
C LYS A 319 -22.43 14.39 14.72
N TRP A 320 -23.30 14.89 13.85
CA TRP A 320 -24.44 15.73 14.24
C TRP A 320 -25.36 15.03 15.23
N ARG A 321 -25.56 13.72 15.09
CA ARG A 321 -26.34 12.91 16.03
C ARG A 321 -25.76 12.93 17.44
N ARG A 322 -24.42 12.93 17.58
CA ARG A 322 -23.75 12.98 18.89
C ARG A 322 -23.73 14.37 19.51
N GLU A 323 -23.79 15.42 18.69
CA GLU A 323 -23.61 16.81 19.11
C GLU A 323 -24.94 17.57 19.27
N THR A 324 -26.05 17.07 18.72
CA THR A 324 -27.35 17.75 18.79
C THR A 324 -28.07 17.51 20.11
N GLU A 325 -28.61 18.58 20.69
CA GLU A 325 -29.53 18.52 21.85
C GLU A 325 -31.00 18.67 21.44
N TYR A 326 -31.27 19.02 20.17
CA TYR A 326 -32.62 19.28 19.66
C TYR A 326 -33.30 18.02 19.10
N GLU A 327 -34.46 17.65 19.66
CA GLU A 327 -35.24 16.46 19.26
C GLU A 327 -35.68 16.50 17.79
N ILE A 328 -36.12 17.66 17.28
CA ILE A 328 -36.54 17.80 15.87
C ILE A 328 -35.38 17.51 14.92
N LEU A 329 -34.17 18.01 15.25
CA LEU A 329 -32.99 17.77 14.43
C LEU A 329 -32.59 16.29 14.46
N LEU A 330 -32.77 15.62 15.60
CA LEU A 330 -32.54 14.18 15.72
C LEU A 330 -33.49 13.36 14.82
N VAL A 331 -34.77 13.70 14.77
CA VAL A 331 -35.75 13.08 13.85
C VAL A 331 -35.33 13.29 12.39
N CYS A 332 -34.90 14.50 12.02
CA CYS A 332 -34.40 14.78 10.67
C CYS A 332 -33.15 13.96 10.32
N ILE A 333 -32.22 13.79 11.27
CA ILE A 333 -31.02 12.98 11.09
C ILE A 333 -31.39 11.51 10.86
N TYR A 334 -32.26 10.93 11.68
CA TYR A 334 -32.72 9.54 11.49
C TYR A 334 -33.46 9.34 10.17
N ALA A 335 -34.29 10.31 9.74
CA ALA A 335 -34.94 10.26 8.45
C ALA A 335 -33.92 10.27 7.29
N ALA A 336 -32.87 11.10 7.38
CA ALA A 336 -31.80 11.12 6.40
C ALA A 336 -31.00 9.80 6.38
N GLU A 337 -30.65 9.25 7.54
CA GLU A 337 -29.98 7.94 7.65
C GLU A 337 -30.83 6.83 7.01
N PHE A 338 -32.14 6.83 7.26
CA PHE A 338 -33.08 5.88 6.67
C PHE A 338 -33.13 5.97 5.14
N LEU A 339 -33.18 7.18 4.58
CA LEU A 339 -33.19 7.39 3.11
C LEU A 339 -31.87 6.94 2.47
N ILE A 340 -30.73 7.27 3.09
CA ILE A 340 -29.41 6.81 2.63
C ILE A 340 -29.35 5.28 2.65
N GLU A 341 -29.81 4.64 3.71
CA GLU A 341 -29.84 3.19 3.84
C GLU A 341 -30.75 2.54 2.78
N GLY A 342 -31.89 3.16 2.48
CA GLY A 342 -32.76 2.72 1.37
C GLY A 342 -32.04 2.72 0.03
N VAL A 343 -31.31 3.79 -0.28
CA VAL A 343 -30.48 3.87 -1.50
C VAL A 343 -29.34 2.84 -1.47
N ARG A 344 -28.66 2.65 -0.33
CA ARG A 344 -27.62 1.63 -0.17
C ARG A 344 -28.13 0.23 -0.45
N ARG A 345 -29.30 -0.13 0.10
CA ARG A 345 -29.93 -1.44 -0.16
C ARG A 345 -30.27 -1.65 -1.62
N LEU A 346 -30.74 -0.61 -2.31
CA LEU A 346 -30.91 -0.65 -3.76
C LEU A 346 -29.57 -0.96 -4.45
N PHE A 347 -28.49 -0.28 -4.07
CA PHE A 347 -27.16 -0.54 -4.62
C PHE A 347 -26.61 -1.92 -4.26
N VAL A 348 -26.92 -2.50 -3.09
CA VAL A 348 -26.58 -3.90 -2.76
C VAL A 348 -27.22 -4.85 -3.76
N VAL A 349 -28.50 -4.66 -4.08
CA VAL A 349 -29.22 -5.48 -5.08
C VAL A 349 -28.63 -5.30 -6.48
N LEU A 350 -28.39 -4.04 -6.90
CA LEU A 350 -27.82 -3.72 -8.21
C LEU A 350 -26.39 -4.24 -8.36
N TYR A 351 -25.56 -4.07 -7.33
CA TYR A 351 -24.21 -4.63 -7.27
C TYR A 351 -24.25 -6.15 -7.37
N GLY A 352 -25.10 -6.82 -6.58
CA GLY A 352 -25.28 -8.26 -6.65
C GLY A 352 -25.72 -8.72 -8.04
N LEU A 353 -26.64 -8.01 -8.70
CA LEU A 353 -27.04 -8.28 -10.08
C LEU A 353 -25.87 -8.11 -11.06
N ASN A 354 -25.14 -7.00 -10.96
CA ASN A 354 -24.05 -6.71 -11.88
C ASN A 354 -22.91 -7.72 -11.75
N SER A 355 -22.53 -8.05 -10.52
CA SER A 355 -21.56 -9.09 -10.21
C SER A 355 -21.96 -10.40 -10.91
N ARG A 356 -23.20 -10.90 -10.75
CA ARG A 356 -23.72 -12.12 -11.45
C ARG A 356 -23.40 -12.15 -12.93
N LEU A 357 -23.68 -11.04 -13.59
CA LEU A 357 -23.55 -10.91 -15.04
C LEU A 357 -22.08 -10.92 -15.47
N THR A 358 -21.16 -10.50 -14.60
CA THR A 358 -19.74 -10.29 -14.92
C THR A 358 -18.79 -11.36 -14.37
N LEU A 359 -19.22 -12.19 -13.42
CA LEU A 359 -18.34 -13.11 -12.66
C LEU A 359 -17.57 -14.11 -13.52
N ASN A 360 -18.25 -14.83 -14.42
CA ASN A 360 -17.59 -15.83 -15.27
C ASN A 360 -16.50 -15.21 -16.15
N MET A 361 -16.72 -13.95 -16.57
CA MET A 361 -15.73 -13.21 -17.34
C MET A 361 -14.54 -12.82 -16.45
N SER A 362 -14.79 -12.24 -15.28
CA SER A 362 -13.73 -11.88 -14.33
C SER A 362 -12.83 -13.08 -14.03
N ARG A 363 -13.41 -14.26 -13.76
CA ARG A 363 -12.64 -15.50 -13.53
C ARG A 363 -11.80 -15.93 -14.72
N ALA A 364 -12.37 -15.88 -15.92
CA ALA A 364 -11.63 -16.20 -17.13
C ALA A 364 -10.49 -15.20 -17.42
N MET A 365 -10.64 -13.94 -17.00
CA MET A 365 -9.60 -12.93 -17.05
C MET A 365 -8.46 -13.17 -16.05
N GLU A 366 -8.78 -13.63 -14.84
CA GLU A 366 -7.78 -14.03 -13.85
C GLU A 366 -6.95 -15.21 -14.35
N PHE A 367 -7.58 -16.25 -14.90
CA PHE A 367 -6.86 -17.38 -15.47
C PHE A 367 -5.96 -17.00 -16.67
N ASP A 368 -6.38 -16.01 -17.47
CA ASP A 368 -5.56 -15.46 -18.56
C ASP A 368 -4.32 -14.75 -18.01
N ALA A 369 -4.50 -13.93 -16.98
CA ALA A 369 -3.42 -13.21 -16.29
C ALA A 369 -2.44 -14.16 -15.57
N ASP A 370 -2.96 -15.17 -14.86
CA ASP A 370 -2.19 -16.23 -14.21
C ASP A 370 -1.29 -16.97 -15.20
N SER A 371 -1.72 -17.09 -16.47
CA SER A 371 -0.89 -17.71 -17.49
C SER A 371 0.40 -16.94 -17.77
N TYR A 372 0.43 -15.62 -17.59
CA TYR A 372 1.65 -14.82 -17.73
C TYR A 372 2.55 -14.96 -16.51
N GLU A 373 1.98 -14.95 -15.30
CA GLU A 373 2.73 -15.23 -14.08
C GLU A 373 3.37 -16.61 -14.14
N ALA A 374 2.62 -17.65 -14.47
CA ALA A 374 3.11 -19.02 -14.58
C ALA A 374 4.21 -19.17 -15.64
N ARG A 375 4.18 -18.40 -16.74
CA ARG A 375 5.27 -18.39 -17.74
C ARG A 375 6.52 -17.67 -17.25
N ILE A 376 6.39 -16.73 -16.32
CA ILE A 376 7.51 -15.99 -15.74
C ILE A 376 8.15 -16.82 -14.62
N THR A 377 7.36 -17.32 -13.67
CA THR A 377 7.83 -18.03 -12.48
C THR A 377 8.00 -19.53 -12.70
N GLY A 378 7.33 -20.09 -13.69
CA GLY A 378 7.12 -21.53 -13.85
C GLY A 378 5.83 -21.98 -13.16
N SER A 379 5.14 -22.94 -13.79
CA SER A 379 3.90 -23.52 -13.28
C SER A 379 4.06 -24.18 -11.90
N ASP A 380 5.21 -24.80 -11.63
CA ASP A 380 5.47 -25.47 -10.35
C ASP A 380 5.67 -24.47 -9.20
N ALA A 381 6.29 -23.33 -9.49
CA ALA A 381 6.55 -22.28 -8.51
C ALA A 381 5.33 -21.37 -8.25
N PHE A 382 4.26 -21.50 -9.04
CA PHE A 382 3.05 -20.69 -8.91
C PHE A 382 2.39 -20.88 -7.53
N TYR A 383 2.29 -22.13 -7.06
CA TYR A 383 1.71 -22.46 -5.74
C TYR A 383 2.43 -21.73 -4.60
N GLU A 384 3.76 -21.83 -4.55
CA GLU A 384 4.58 -21.15 -3.53
C GLU A 384 4.47 -19.62 -3.62
N GLY A 385 4.30 -19.08 -4.83
CA GLY A 385 3.98 -17.67 -5.07
C GLY A 385 2.66 -17.27 -4.42
N THR A 386 1.58 -18.01 -4.70
CA THR A 386 0.24 -17.77 -4.14
C THR A 386 0.24 -17.86 -2.62
N VAL A 387 0.86 -18.90 -2.04
CA VAL A 387 0.99 -19.04 -0.58
C VAL A 387 1.72 -17.84 0.02
N ASN A 388 2.84 -17.41 -0.59
CA ASN A 388 3.58 -16.26 -0.08
C ASN A 388 2.79 -14.95 -0.21
N LEU A 389 2.02 -14.77 -1.29
CA LEU A 389 1.15 -13.61 -1.47
C LEU A 389 0.05 -13.57 -0.39
N ARG A 390 -0.64 -14.68 -0.14
CA ARG A 390 -1.65 -14.80 0.92
C ARG A 390 -1.06 -14.51 2.30
N LYS A 391 0.13 -15.05 2.58
CA LYS A 391 0.88 -14.80 3.81
C LYS A 391 1.19 -13.31 4.01
N LEU A 392 1.65 -12.62 2.97
CA LEU A 392 1.93 -11.18 3.03
C LEU A 392 0.66 -10.34 3.17
N ALA A 393 -0.44 -10.76 2.55
CA ALA A 393 -1.73 -10.08 2.68
C ALA A 393 -2.29 -10.14 4.11
N ILE A 394 -2.19 -11.30 4.77
CA ILE A 394 -2.59 -11.47 6.18
C ILE A 394 -1.68 -10.65 7.09
N ALA A 395 -0.36 -10.74 6.91
CA ALA A 395 0.60 -9.96 7.69
C ALA A 395 0.39 -8.45 7.52
N TRP A 396 0.01 -7.98 6.32
CA TRP A 396 -0.39 -6.60 6.10
C TRP A 396 -1.62 -6.21 6.92
N GLN A 397 -2.66 -7.05 6.98
CA GLN A 397 -3.86 -6.79 7.79
C GLN A 397 -3.51 -6.70 9.29
N GLU A 398 -2.74 -7.67 9.80
CA GLU A 398 -2.28 -7.67 11.20
C GLU A 398 -1.47 -6.41 11.53
N VAL A 399 -0.53 -6.03 10.66
CA VAL A 399 0.27 -4.81 10.85
C VAL A 399 -0.60 -3.56 10.85
N GLN A 400 -1.59 -3.48 9.97
CA GLN A 400 -2.51 -2.34 9.93
C GLN A 400 -3.35 -2.23 11.20
N GLU A 401 -3.83 -3.37 11.73
CA GLU A 401 -4.57 -3.41 13.00
C GLU A 401 -3.65 -3.01 14.17
N MET A 402 -2.46 -3.61 14.28
CA MET A 402 -1.47 -3.26 15.31
C MET A 402 -1.09 -1.77 15.27
N ASN A 403 -0.87 -1.22 14.08
CA ASN A 403 -0.51 0.19 13.88
C ASN A 403 -1.66 1.13 14.28
N TYR A 404 -2.91 0.73 14.01
CA TYR A 404 -4.10 1.47 14.45
C TYR A 404 -4.25 1.44 15.97
N GLN A 405 -4.13 0.26 16.60
CA GLN A 405 -4.21 0.12 18.06
C GLN A 405 -3.09 0.90 18.75
N ALA A 406 -1.85 0.78 18.28
CA ALA A 406 -0.72 1.52 18.83
C ALA A 406 -0.88 3.04 18.72
N PHE A 407 -1.49 3.52 17.63
CA PHE A 407 -1.80 4.94 17.48
C PHE A 407 -2.88 5.38 18.48
N TYR A 408 -3.90 4.56 18.69
CA TYR A 408 -5.00 4.86 19.61
C TYR A 408 -4.57 4.81 21.09
N GLU A 409 -3.81 3.79 21.49
CA GLU A 409 -3.47 3.53 22.89
C GLU A 409 -2.18 4.20 23.36
N HIS A 410 -1.20 4.34 22.45
CA HIS A 410 0.15 4.79 22.80
C HIS A 410 0.60 6.02 22.01
N ASN A 411 -0.21 6.51 21.08
CA ASN A 411 0.11 7.65 20.21
C ASN A 411 1.45 7.44 19.45
N ILE A 412 1.72 6.19 19.04
CA ILE A 412 2.89 5.83 18.24
C ILE A 412 2.48 5.19 16.90
N LEU A 413 3.32 5.34 15.90
CA LEU A 413 3.14 4.78 14.56
C LEU A 413 4.41 4.04 14.10
N LEU A 414 4.24 3.04 13.24
CA LEU A 414 5.37 2.35 12.61
C LEU A 414 6.17 3.29 11.69
N GLU A 415 7.50 3.25 11.78
CA GLU A 415 8.37 3.99 10.86
C GLU A 415 8.39 3.38 9.46
N ASN A 416 8.42 2.05 9.37
CA ASN A 416 8.59 1.33 8.11
C ASN A 416 7.59 0.18 8.03
N ILE A 417 6.39 0.47 7.51
CA ILE A 417 5.31 -0.52 7.40
C ILE A 417 5.74 -1.71 6.52
N PRO A 418 6.37 -1.54 5.34
CA PRO A 418 6.83 -2.66 4.52
C PRO A 418 7.77 -3.63 5.23
N ASP A 419 8.70 -3.12 6.03
CA ASP A 419 9.61 -3.99 6.80
C ASP A 419 8.88 -4.69 7.95
N ALA A 420 7.95 -4.01 8.62
CA ALA A 420 7.11 -4.63 9.66
C ALA A 420 6.30 -5.80 9.10
N VAL A 421 5.66 -5.65 7.94
CA VAL A 421 4.90 -6.73 7.29
C VAL A 421 5.78 -7.92 6.98
N ALA A 422 6.96 -7.69 6.39
CA ALA A 422 7.87 -8.78 6.08
C ALA A 422 8.41 -9.49 7.32
N VAL A 423 8.66 -8.76 8.41
CA VAL A 423 9.07 -9.34 9.70
C VAL A 423 7.96 -10.20 10.30
N ILE A 424 6.71 -9.74 10.29
CA ILE A 424 5.55 -10.52 10.77
C ILE A 424 5.35 -11.77 9.91
N ALA A 425 5.32 -11.62 8.58
CA ALA A 425 5.16 -12.73 7.65
C ALA A 425 6.29 -13.78 7.76
N ALA A 426 7.52 -13.36 8.07
CA ALA A 426 8.65 -14.26 8.29
C ALA A 426 8.64 -14.92 9.69
N GLY A 427 7.93 -14.32 10.65
CA GLY A 427 7.81 -14.83 12.01
C GLY A 427 6.70 -15.86 12.23
N TYR A 428 5.86 -16.12 11.22
CA TYR A 428 4.79 -17.10 11.31
C TYR A 428 5.33 -18.50 11.59
N GLN A 429 4.70 -19.14 12.58
CA GLN A 429 4.99 -20.50 12.98
C GLN A 429 4.38 -21.51 12.00
N GLN A 430 4.90 -22.74 12.00
CA GLN A 430 4.45 -23.78 11.08
C GLN A 430 2.93 -24.03 11.14
N HIS A 431 2.31 -23.96 12.32
CA HIS A 431 0.87 -24.13 12.47
C HIS A 431 0.06 -22.98 11.85
N GLN A 432 0.59 -21.74 11.86
CA GLN A 432 -0.06 -20.60 11.22
C GLN A 432 0.01 -20.72 9.70
N ILE A 433 1.17 -21.13 9.17
CA ILE A 433 1.34 -21.38 7.73
C ILE A 433 0.44 -22.56 7.29
N ALA A 434 0.39 -23.63 8.06
CA ALA A 434 -0.49 -24.76 7.79
C ALA A 434 -1.96 -24.35 7.76
N LYS A 435 -2.40 -23.48 8.68
CA LYS A 435 -3.75 -22.92 8.68
C LYS A 435 -4.01 -22.09 7.42
N ILE A 436 -3.07 -21.22 7.01
CA ILE A 436 -3.21 -20.43 5.77
C ILE A 436 -3.40 -21.35 4.57
N ILE A 437 -2.61 -22.41 4.47
CA ILE A 437 -2.72 -23.41 3.40
C ILE A 437 -4.06 -24.14 3.48
N GLU A 438 -4.47 -24.57 4.68
CA GLU A 438 -5.78 -25.21 4.90
C GLU A 438 -6.93 -24.29 4.46
N ASP A 439 -6.91 -23.02 4.86
CA ASP A 439 -7.90 -22.02 4.47
C ASP A 439 -7.93 -21.86 2.94
N MET A 440 -6.76 -21.80 2.27
CA MET A 440 -6.67 -21.76 0.80
C MET A 440 -7.28 -23.00 0.13
N HIS A 441 -7.13 -24.18 0.72
CA HIS A 441 -7.71 -25.43 0.20
C HIS A 441 -9.22 -25.57 0.49
N GLN A 442 -9.69 -24.99 1.59
CA GLN A 442 -11.11 -24.97 1.94
C GLN A 442 -11.88 -23.88 1.19
N GLU A 443 -11.21 -22.80 0.78
CA GLU A 443 -11.79 -21.74 -0.03
C GLU A 443 -12.26 -22.34 -1.37
N GLN A 444 -13.59 -22.34 -1.56
CA GLN A 444 -14.20 -22.74 -2.81
C GLN A 444 -14.60 -21.48 -3.56
N THR A 445 -14.47 -21.51 -4.89
CA THR A 445 -15.02 -20.45 -5.73
C THR A 445 -16.53 -20.43 -5.56
N ASN A 446 -17.03 -19.53 -4.72
CA ASN A 446 -18.47 -19.42 -4.50
C ASN A 446 -19.12 -18.79 -5.71
N PHE A 447 -20.45 -18.87 -5.78
CA PHE A 447 -21.20 -18.24 -6.88
C PHE A 447 -21.02 -16.71 -6.95
N TRP A 448 -20.43 -16.05 -5.94
CA TRP A 448 -20.34 -14.59 -5.83
C TRP A 448 -18.91 -14.02 -5.92
N ASP A 449 -17.89 -14.89 -5.95
CA ASP A 449 -16.49 -14.44 -5.84
C ASP A 449 -15.95 -13.96 -7.19
N SER A 450 -15.49 -12.70 -7.24
CA SER A 450 -14.94 -12.07 -8.44
C SER A 450 -13.58 -12.63 -8.85
N HIS A 451 -12.82 -13.14 -7.88
CA HIS A 451 -11.62 -13.92 -8.10
C HIS A 451 -11.95 -15.41 -7.88
N PRO A 452 -11.43 -16.32 -8.71
CA PRO A 452 -11.47 -17.74 -8.40
C PRO A 452 -10.69 -18.01 -7.10
N ALA A 453 -11.06 -19.07 -6.40
CA ALA A 453 -10.31 -19.59 -5.27
C ALA A 453 -8.85 -19.84 -5.65
N ASP A 454 -7.96 -19.66 -4.67
CA ASP A 454 -6.51 -19.80 -4.88
C ASP A 454 -6.15 -21.15 -5.50
N MET A 455 -6.77 -22.24 -5.03
CA MET A 455 -6.52 -23.56 -5.57
C MET A 455 -7.01 -23.72 -7.01
N ASP A 456 -8.13 -23.12 -7.42
CA ASP A 456 -8.57 -23.17 -8.82
C ASP A 456 -7.56 -22.48 -9.74
N ARG A 457 -7.00 -21.35 -9.29
CA ARG A 457 -5.93 -20.62 -9.99
C ARG A 457 -4.66 -21.46 -10.09
N VAL A 458 -4.23 -22.07 -8.99
CA VAL A 458 -3.06 -22.97 -8.94
C VAL A 458 -3.23 -24.15 -9.90
N HIS A 459 -4.36 -24.85 -9.84
CA HIS A 459 -4.61 -25.99 -10.74
C HIS A 459 -4.64 -25.56 -12.21
N ASN A 460 -5.21 -24.38 -12.52
CA ASN A 460 -5.22 -23.86 -13.88
C ASN A 460 -3.80 -23.49 -14.36
N ALA A 461 -2.99 -22.85 -13.51
CA ALA A 461 -1.61 -22.52 -13.81
C ALA A 461 -0.73 -23.78 -14.00
N GLN A 462 -0.97 -24.83 -13.21
CA GLN A 462 -0.24 -26.11 -13.32
C GLN A 462 -0.54 -26.86 -14.63
N LYS A 463 -1.77 -26.76 -15.15
CA LYS A 463 -2.13 -27.35 -16.47
C LYS A 463 -1.32 -26.79 -17.62
N LEU A 464 -0.77 -25.58 -17.49
CA LEU A 464 0.07 -24.97 -18.52
C LEU A 464 1.43 -25.66 -18.68
N GLN A 465 1.92 -26.33 -17.62
CA GLN A 465 3.25 -26.97 -17.58
C GLN A 465 4.36 -26.06 -18.12
N ALA A 466 4.27 -24.76 -17.83
CA ALA A 466 5.16 -23.76 -18.37
C ALA A 466 6.51 -23.82 -17.65
N PRO A 467 7.64 -23.91 -18.38
CA PRO A 467 8.96 -23.82 -17.76
C PRO A 467 9.19 -22.42 -17.20
N ALA A 468 9.91 -22.32 -16.09
CA ALA A 468 10.24 -21.04 -15.47
C ALA A 468 11.16 -20.21 -16.38
N LEU A 469 10.73 -19.01 -16.77
CA LEU A 469 11.62 -18.02 -17.37
C LEU A 469 12.64 -17.50 -16.34
N LEU A 470 12.17 -17.28 -15.12
CA LEU A 470 12.94 -16.82 -13.97
C LEU A 470 12.85 -17.84 -12.82
N ALA A 471 14.02 -18.22 -12.31
CA ALA A 471 14.16 -19.08 -11.13
C ALA A 471 15.09 -18.43 -10.09
N LEU A 472 14.97 -17.11 -9.92
CA LEU A 472 15.76 -16.32 -8.99
C LEU A 472 15.11 -16.29 -7.60
N THR A 473 15.87 -16.68 -6.58
CA THR A 473 15.48 -16.60 -5.16
C THR A 473 15.96 -15.32 -4.48
N THR A 474 16.68 -14.46 -5.21
CA THR A 474 17.14 -13.16 -4.71
C THR A 474 15.95 -12.35 -4.20
N PRO A 475 16.04 -11.72 -3.01
CA PRO A 475 14.97 -10.86 -2.50
C PRO A 475 14.68 -9.68 -3.44
N ALA A 476 13.41 -9.38 -3.69
CA ALA A 476 13.02 -8.40 -4.70
C ALA A 476 13.41 -6.95 -4.33
N TRP A 477 13.57 -6.64 -3.05
CA TRP A 477 14.07 -5.33 -2.60
C TRP A 477 15.48 -4.99 -3.11
N HIS A 478 16.26 -5.97 -3.59
CA HIS A 478 17.51 -5.69 -4.31
C HIS A 478 17.31 -4.92 -5.63
N LEU A 479 16.10 -4.92 -6.20
CA LEU A 479 15.73 -4.10 -7.35
C LEU A 479 15.54 -2.61 -7.00
N PHE A 480 15.76 -2.21 -5.74
CA PHE A 480 15.55 -0.83 -5.31
C PHE A 480 16.78 -0.33 -4.53
N PRO A 481 17.54 0.64 -5.05
CA PRO A 481 18.57 1.30 -4.26
C PRO A 481 17.93 1.96 -3.03
N GLU A 482 18.57 1.79 -1.87
CA GLU A 482 18.13 2.38 -0.60
C GLU A 482 16.68 2.02 -0.23
N PHE A 483 16.26 0.78 -0.50
CA PHE A 483 14.87 0.33 -0.30
C PHE A 483 14.29 0.71 1.08
N SER A 484 15.05 0.54 2.16
CA SER A 484 14.58 0.89 3.51
C SER A 484 14.21 2.37 3.65
N GLN A 485 14.92 3.28 2.99
CA GLN A 485 14.57 4.69 3.00
C GLN A 485 13.29 4.95 2.19
N LEU A 486 13.20 4.35 1.00
CA LEU A 486 12.00 4.43 0.15
C LEU A 486 10.75 3.94 0.89
N ALA A 487 10.88 2.84 1.64
CA ALA A 487 9.79 2.26 2.42
C ALA A 487 9.33 3.18 3.58
N ARG A 488 10.27 3.86 4.25
CA ARG A 488 9.93 4.89 5.27
C ARG A 488 9.24 6.09 4.66
N ASP A 489 9.73 6.60 3.53
CA ASP A 489 9.15 7.75 2.85
C ASP A 489 7.70 7.46 2.40
N VAL A 490 7.45 6.27 1.86
CA VAL A 490 6.11 5.81 1.47
C VAL A 490 5.21 5.59 2.69
N SER A 491 5.72 5.04 3.79
CA SER A 491 4.95 4.88 5.04
C SER A 491 4.52 6.24 5.61
N ALA A 492 5.45 7.20 5.67
CA ALA A 492 5.17 8.57 6.10
C ALA A 492 4.13 9.26 5.19
N TYR A 493 4.23 9.04 3.87
CA TYR A 493 3.27 9.57 2.92
C TYR A 493 1.87 8.97 3.08
N ASP A 494 1.77 7.67 3.38
CA ASP A 494 0.49 7.01 3.65
C ASP A 494 -0.22 7.62 4.86
N TYR A 495 0.51 7.91 5.95
CA TYR A 495 -0.05 8.60 7.11
C TYR A 495 -0.56 10.00 6.76
N TYR A 496 0.19 10.76 5.95
CA TYR A 496 -0.28 12.06 5.44
C TYR A 496 -1.58 11.90 4.63
N CYS A 497 -1.67 10.89 3.77
CA CYS A 497 -2.86 10.62 2.96
C CYS A 497 -4.09 10.26 3.80
N ARG A 498 -3.87 9.59 4.95
CA ARG A 498 -4.92 9.26 5.92
C ARG A 498 -5.31 10.43 6.83
N GLY A 499 -4.66 11.58 6.69
CA GLY A 499 -4.95 12.79 7.46
C GLY A 499 -4.28 12.84 8.84
N VAL A 500 -3.30 11.98 9.11
CA VAL A 500 -2.50 12.04 10.34
C VAL A 500 -1.59 13.26 10.27
N ARG A 501 -1.90 14.28 11.07
CA ARG A 501 -1.09 15.49 11.18
C ARG A 501 0.13 15.21 12.05
N ASN A 502 1.29 15.76 11.68
CA ASN A 502 2.54 15.62 12.43
C ASN A 502 2.98 14.16 12.66
N ALA A 503 2.74 13.27 11.67
CA ALA A 503 3.11 11.85 11.76
C ALA A 503 4.59 11.63 12.15
N ALA A 504 5.50 12.52 11.73
CA ALA A 504 6.92 12.45 12.07
C ALA A 504 7.22 12.44 13.59
N ALA A 505 6.37 13.08 14.41
CA ALA A 505 6.53 13.09 15.87
C ALA A 505 5.97 11.82 16.55
N LEU A 506 5.14 11.07 15.83
CA LEU A 506 4.45 9.86 16.31
C LEU A 506 5.19 8.59 15.90
N VAL A 507 6.00 8.68 14.84
CA VAL A 507 6.73 7.55 14.29
C VAL A 507 7.78 7.03 15.29
N SER A 508 7.75 5.73 15.51
CA SER A 508 8.68 4.97 16.34
C SER A 508 9.40 3.93 15.48
N GLU A 509 10.70 3.75 15.69
CA GLU A 509 11.49 2.69 15.04
C GLU A 509 10.79 1.34 15.25
N ASN A 510 10.65 0.54 14.20
CA ASN A 510 9.89 -0.71 14.21
C ASN A 510 10.21 -1.62 15.41
N LYS A 511 11.51 -1.75 15.77
CA LYS A 511 11.91 -2.56 16.92
C LYS A 511 11.31 -2.06 18.23
N ARG A 512 11.44 -0.75 18.50
CA ARG A 512 10.88 -0.09 19.69
C ARG A 512 9.35 -0.13 19.68
N PHE A 513 8.74 0.01 18.51
CA PHE A 513 7.29 -0.13 18.32
C PHE A 513 6.80 -1.50 18.83
N PHE A 514 7.41 -2.59 18.37
CA PHE A 514 7.04 -3.94 18.82
C PHE A 514 7.37 -4.20 20.30
N GLU A 515 8.46 -3.66 20.82
CA GLU A 515 8.79 -3.75 22.26
C GLU A 515 7.73 -3.06 23.12
N THR A 516 7.18 -1.93 22.67
CA THR A 516 6.12 -1.20 23.39
C THR A 516 4.84 -2.01 23.46
N LEU A 517 4.45 -2.67 22.36
CA LEU A 517 3.21 -3.47 22.30
C LEU A 517 3.28 -4.79 23.07
N ARG A 518 4.47 -5.37 23.28
CA ARG A 518 4.61 -6.61 24.06
C ARG A 518 4.47 -6.42 25.57
N GLY A 519 4.46 -5.17 26.06
CA GLY A 519 4.50 -4.85 27.49
C GLY A 519 5.84 -5.20 28.15
N PRO A 520 6.06 -4.82 29.43
CA PRO A 520 7.25 -5.23 30.16
C PRO A 520 7.28 -6.75 30.31
N ALA A 521 8.44 -7.38 30.06
CA ALA A 521 8.64 -8.80 30.34
C ALA A 521 8.25 -9.10 31.80
N PRO A 522 7.51 -10.20 32.08
CA PRO A 522 7.20 -10.56 33.45
C PRO A 522 8.50 -10.67 34.25
N GLN A 523 8.63 -9.86 35.30
CA GLN A 523 9.74 -10.01 36.22
C GLN A 523 9.60 -11.38 36.89
N PRO A 524 10.68 -12.15 37.03
CA PRO A 524 10.63 -13.36 37.84
C PRO A 524 10.27 -12.92 39.26
N SER A 525 9.09 -13.32 39.72
CA SER A 525 8.66 -13.12 41.10
C SER A 525 9.63 -13.88 41.99
N ASN A 526 10.43 -13.15 42.78
CA ASN A 526 11.27 -13.66 43.86
C ASN A 526 10.43 -14.12 45.07
N GLU A 527 9.34 -14.84 44.82
CA GLU A 527 8.48 -15.42 45.86
C GLU A 527 8.36 -16.93 45.61
N ALA A 528 9.49 -17.62 45.72
CA ALA A 528 9.53 -19.08 45.89
C ALA A 528 10.79 -19.50 46.66
N VAL A 529 11.15 -18.77 47.72
CA VAL A 529 12.08 -19.24 48.74
C VAL A 529 11.55 -18.81 50.11
N ALA A 530 10.48 -19.45 50.57
CA ALA A 530 10.18 -19.56 51.98
C ALA A 530 9.18 -20.70 52.21
N THR A 531 9.60 -21.64 53.07
CA THR A 531 8.79 -22.47 53.96
C THR A 531 7.81 -23.47 53.35
N ARG A 532 8.24 -24.75 53.34
CA ARG A 532 7.61 -25.79 54.17
C ARG A 532 8.45 -27.07 54.21
N SER A 533 9.18 -27.21 55.31
CA SER A 533 9.60 -28.48 55.87
C SER A 533 8.41 -29.16 56.57
N ASP A 534 8.31 -30.47 56.37
CA ASP A 534 7.70 -31.46 57.26
C ASP A 534 6.20 -31.36 57.61
N GLN A 535 5.40 -32.30 57.11
CA GLN A 535 4.63 -33.28 57.91
C GLN A 535 3.67 -34.11 57.03
N GLY A 536 3.98 -35.41 56.91
CA GLY A 536 3.11 -36.57 57.18
C GLY A 536 1.66 -36.69 56.65
N ALA A 537 1.43 -37.90 56.11
CA ALA A 537 0.22 -38.75 56.22
C ALA A 537 -0.85 -38.69 55.11
N ASP A 538 -0.83 -39.76 54.32
CA ASP A 538 -1.93 -40.57 53.79
C ASP A 538 -3.38 -40.12 54.07
N HIS A 539 -4.17 -39.98 53.01
CA HIS A 539 -5.41 -40.74 52.83
C HIS A 539 -6.00 -40.58 51.41
N ASP A 540 -6.18 -41.74 50.78
CA ASP A 540 -7.24 -42.20 49.87
C ASP A 540 -8.34 -41.21 49.40
N GLY A 541 -8.74 -41.33 48.13
CA GLY A 541 -10.14 -41.13 47.76
C GLY A 541 -10.44 -40.22 46.56
N SER A 542 -10.55 -40.85 45.39
CA SER A 542 -11.53 -40.56 44.32
C SER A 542 -11.27 -39.46 43.27
N ILE A 543 -11.60 -39.88 42.04
CA ILE A 543 -11.61 -39.19 40.75
C ILE A 543 -13.01 -38.59 40.55
N GLU A 544 -13.11 -37.37 40.00
CA GLU A 544 -14.24 -37.01 39.15
C GLU A 544 -13.79 -36.14 37.97
N TRP A 545 -14.05 -36.64 36.76
CA TRP A 545 -14.01 -35.93 35.49
C TRP A 545 -15.44 -35.76 34.98
N ARG A 546 -15.82 -34.52 34.63
CA ARG A 546 -16.83 -34.04 33.64
C ARG A 546 -17.26 -32.64 34.07
N THR A 547 -17.44 -31.64 33.21
CA THR A 547 -17.77 -31.56 31.77
C THR A 547 -17.08 -30.35 31.15
#